data_AF-A0AA95MLI1-F1
#
_entry.id   AF-A0AA95MLI1-F1
#
_cell.length_a   1.000
_cell.length_b   1.000
_cell.length_c   1.000
_cell.angle_alpha   90.00
_cell.angle_beta   90.00
_cell.angle_gamma   90.00
#
_symmetry.space_group_name_H-M   'P 1'
#
loop_
_entity.id
_entity.type
_entity.pdbx_description
1 polymer ?
#
loop_
_entity_poly.entity_id
_entity_poly.type
_entity_poly.pdbx_seq_one_letter_code
_entity_poly.pdbx_strand_id
1 'polypeptide(L)' 'MSFNINRINPNQTQVFFHDGRFETLTDEELEEFLLQMGLSEVNESMEQNVTD' A
#
# COMPACT_ATOMS: atom_id res chain seq x y z
N MET A 1 6.32 -5.20 9.90
CA MET A 1 4.95 -4.67 9.95
C MET A 1 4.30 -5.04 8.64
N SER A 2 3.18 -5.76 8.67
CA SER A 2 2.40 -6.00 7.46
C SER A 2 1.32 -4.92 7.34
N PHE A 3 0.96 -4.58 6.12
CA PHE A 3 -0.12 -3.67 5.74
C PHE A 3 -0.64 -4.16 4.39
N ASN A 4 -1.87 -3.82 4.05
CA ASN A 4 -2.43 -4.15 2.75
C ASN A 4 -2.49 -2.88 1.91
N ILE A 5 -2.29 -2.99 0.60
CA ILE A 5 -2.38 -1.87 -0.32
C ILE A 5 -3.49 -2.18 -1.32
N ASN A 6 -4.37 -1.21 -1.54
CA ASN A 6 -5.42 -1.27 -2.54
C ASN A 6 -5.40 -0.03 -3.43
N ARG A 7 -5.19 -0.19 -4.74
CA ARG A 7 -5.26 0.93 -5.69
C ARG A 7 -6.72 1.28 -5.95
N ILE A 8 -7.13 2.47 -5.52
CA ILE A 8 -8.53 2.91 -5.66
C ILE A 8 -8.76 3.69 -6.96
N ASN A 9 -7.72 4.34 -7.49
CA ASN A 9 -7.73 4.98 -8.80
C ASN A 9 -6.30 5.19 -9.34
N PRO A 10 -6.12 5.68 -10.58
CA PRO A 10 -4.79 5.84 -11.16
C PRO A 10 -3.83 6.74 -10.40
N ASN A 11 -4.30 7.62 -9.52
CA ASN A 11 -3.47 8.59 -8.82
C ASN A 11 -3.50 8.42 -7.29
N GLN A 12 -4.25 7.43 -6.79
CA GLN A 12 -4.47 7.25 -5.36
C GLN A 12 -4.55 5.77 -4.99
N THR A 13 -3.94 5.49 -3.84
CA THR A 13 -3.79 4.16 -3.28
C THR A 13 -4.11 4.19 -1.80
N GLN A 14 -4.86 3.21 -1.32
CA GLN A 14 -5.17 3.06 0.09
C GLN A 14 -4.25 2.05 0.75
N VAL A 15 -3.63 2.47 1.85
CA VAL A 15 -2.83 1.62 2.72
C VAL A 15 -3.66 1.28 3.95
N PHE A 16 -3.93 -0.01 4.16
CA PHE A 16 -4.65 -0.55 5.32
C PHE A 16 -3.68 -1.08 6.37
N PHE A 17 -3.85 -0.59 7.59
CA PHE A 17 -3.07 -0.99 8.75
C PHE A 17 -3.84 -2.03 9.59
N HIS A 18 -3.11 -2.83 10.38
CA HIS A 18 -3.70 -3.86 11.24
C HIS A 18 -4.61 -3.33 12.34
N ASP A 19 -4.50 -2.05 12.68
CA ASP A 19 -5.38 -1.40 13.64
C ASP A 19 -6.72 -0.96 13.03
N GLY A 20 -6.97 -1.31 11.77
CA GLY A 20 -8.20 -0.98 11.04
C GLY A 20 -8.22 0.45 10.48
N ARG A 21 -7.13 1.21 10.62
CA ARG A 21 -6.99 2.50 9.93
C ARG A 21 -6.63 2.28 8.48
N PHE A 22 -7.00 3.24 7.66
CA PHE A 22 -6.51 3.35 6.29
C PHE A 22 -6.06 4.78 6.01
N GLU A 23 -5.02 4.92 5.20
CA GLU A 23 -4.57 6.19 4.65
C GLU A 23 -4.70 6.15 3.13
N THR A 24 -5.16 7.25 2.55
CA THR A 24 -5.20 7.40 1.09
C THR A 24 -4.01 8.24 0.69
N LEU A 25 -3.08 7.61 -0.01
CA LEU A 25 -1.84 8.22 -0.49
C LEU A 25 -1.92 8.43 -1.99
N THR A 26 -1.35 9.52 -2.47
CA THR A 26 -1.01 9.67 -3.89
C THR A 26 0.13 8.74 -4.26
N ASP A 27 0.38 8.56 -5.56
CA ASP A 27 1.49 7.72 -6.03
C ASP A 27 2.84 8.21 -5.47
N GLU A 28 3.06 9.53 -5.40
CA GLU A 28 4.27 10.13 -4.81
C GLU A 28 4.38 9.83 -3.30
N GLU A 29 3.28 10.01 -2.55
CA GLU A 29 3.27 9.73 -1.11
C GLU A 29 3.41 8.23 -0.80
N LEU A 30 2.88 7.36 -1.65
CA LEU A 30 3.02 5.92 -1.53
C LEU A 30 4.48 5.48 -1.74
N GLU A 31 5.14 6.04 -2.76
CA GLU A 31 6.56 5.76 -3.02
C GLU A 31 7.43 6.19 -1.82
N GLU A 32 7.19 7.38 -1.28
CA GLU A 32 7.89 7.83 -0.07
C GLU A 32 7.61 6.93 1.14
N PHE A 33 6.35 6.52 1.33
CA PHE A 33 5.94 5.63 2.41
C PHE A 33 6.63 4.26 2.32
N LEU A 34 6.66 3.67 1.12
CA LEU A 34 7.33 2.39 0.86
C LEU A 34 8.85 2.50 1.08
N LEU A 35 9.46 3.61 0.66
CA LEU A 35 10.87 3.89 0.89
C LEU A 35 11.20 4.02 2.38
N GLN A 36 10.38 4.73 3.16
CA GLN A 36 10.53 4.85 4.62
C GLN A 36 10.42 3.50 5.33
N MET A 37 9.57 2.61 4.83
CA MET A 37 9.40 1.25 5.34
C MET A 37 10.56 0.30 4.94
N GLY A 38 11.50 0.75 4.12
CA GLY A 38 12.57 -0.09 3.57
C GLY A 38 12.06 -1.12 2.56
N LEU A 39 10.90 -0.85 1.96
CA LEU A 39 10.16 -1.73 1.06
C LEU A 39 10.29 -1.22 -0.37
N SER A 40 11.52 -1.28 -0.90
CA SER A 40 11.87 -0.78 -2.24
C SER A 40 11.28 -1.61 -3.39
N GLU A 41 10.75 -2.81 -3.12
CA GLU A 41 10.37 -3.81 -4.14
C GLU A 41 8.98 -4.45 -3.92
N VAL A 42 8.01 -3.71 -3.36
CA VAL A 42 6.62 -4.21 -3.20
C VAL A 42 5.83 -4.04 -4.51
N ASN A 43 6.44 -4.32 -5.66
CA ASN A 43 5.75 -4.21 -6.96
C ASN A 43 5.21 -5.57 -7.45
N GLU A 44 5.72 -6.70 -6.96
CA GLU A 44 5.29 -8.04 -7.41
C GLU A 44 4.31 -8.75 -6.46
N SER A 45 4.14 -8.28 -5.22
CA SER A 45 3.27 -8.93 -4.23
C SER A 45 1.94 -8.21 -3.95
N MET A 46 1.66 -7.07 -4.58
CA MET A 46 0.39 -6.34 -4.38
C MET A 46 -0.84 -7.05 -4.97
N GLU A 47 -0.66 -8.03 -5.87
CA GLU A 47 -1.78 -8.81 -6.43
C GLU A 47 -2.19 -10.02 -5.57
N GLN A 48 -1.50 -10.30 -4.47
CA GLN A 48 -1.75 -11.51 -3.67
C GLN A 48 -2.27 -11.17 -2.28
N ASN A 49 -3.57 -10.91 -2.18
CA ASN A 49 -4.46 -11.51 -1.18
C ASN A 49 -5.88 -10.95 -1.34
N VAL A 50 -6.53 -11.30 -2.44
CA VAL A 50 -7.98 -11.52 -2.44
C VAL A 50 -8.16 -13.03 -2.45
N THR A 51 -8.26 -13.66 -1.29
CA THR A 51 -8.75 -15.04 -1.21
C THR A 51 -9.56 -15.18 0.07
N ASP A 52 -10.88 -15.28 -0.16
CA ASP A 52 -11.98 -15.86 0.63
C ASP A 52 -12.03 -15.64 2.16
#